data_AF-A0A6A4HHC6-F1
#
_entry.id   AF-A0A6A4HHC6-F1
#
_cell.length_a   1.000
_cell.length_b   1.000
_cell.length_c   1.000
_cell.angle_alpha   90.00
_cell.angle_beta   90.00
_cell.angle_gamma   90.00
#
_symmetry.space_group_name_H-M   'P 1'
#
loop_
_entity.id
_entity.type
_entity.pdbx_description
1 polymer ?
#
loop_
_entity_poly.entity_id
_entity_poly.type
_entity_poly.pdbx_seq_one_letter_code
_entity_poly.pdbx_strand_id
1 'polypeptide(L)'
;MSMNTSFPSQGLQVLSCLIHILGISVLSHCLSRRLAAEEWTSWTALREMSWARMCVLLVFIDSWLFVFTSGILVFGIGLDSTEIVCAMGIYICVMFYATSKLLIYAFLAEKVFLVWSPSISSRRLKSSVYLGCMGMIAVYGIVITIMVIGRIHYLRESDGVCIIGLKPYSSLTLLSYDLFINIVLTLMFLWPIIRSNLTNPRLKSVAVRTLVASGAALTTSTINMLVLAMLHGHERGWLCLGSCGSDFHRSSSML
;
A
#
# COMPACT_ATOMS: atom_id res chain seq x y z
N MET A 1 -34.51 14.84 -16.77
CA MET A 1 -33.71 14.56 -15.56
C MET A 1 -32.78 13.42 -15.94
N SER A 2 -31.66 13.76 -16.56
CA SER A 2 -30.82 12.81 -17.30
C SER A 2 -29.83 12.16 -16.35
N MET A 3 -29.85 10.82 -16.28
CA MET A 3 -28.93 10.02 -15.48
C MET A 3 -27.53 10.06 -16.12
N ASN A 4 -26.66 10.95 -15.64
CA ASN A 4 -25.22 10.87 -15.90
C ASN A 4 -24.65 9.71 -15.08
N THR A 5 -24.61 8.50 -15.66
CA THR A 5 -23.98 7.37 -14.99
C THR A 5 -22.55 7.21 -15.44
N SER A 6 -21.61 7.49 -14.52
CA SER A 6 -20.19 7.11 -14.60
C SER A 6 -19.96 5.59 -14.81
N PHE A 7 -21.03 4.79 -14.76
CA PHE A 7 -21.02 3.34 -14.92
C PHE A 7 -21.67 2.90 -16.25
N PRO A 8 -21.01 2.00 -17.01
CA PRO A 8 -21.60 1.43 -18.22
C PRO A 8 -22.82 0.56 -17.93
N SER A 9 -23.00 0.09 -16.68
CA SER A 9 -24.18 -0.65 -16.25
C SER A 9 -24.51 -0.39 -14.78
N GLN A 10 -25.81 -0.43 -14.43
CA GLN A 10 -26.27 -0.34 -13.05
C GLN A 10 -25.73 -1.49 -12.19
N GLY A 11 -25.54 -2.68 -12.79
CA GLY A 11 -24.91 -3.81 -12.11
C GLY A 11 -23.48 -3.53 -11.66
N LEU A 12 -22.68 -2.83 -12.48
CA LEU A 12 -21.31 -2.48 -12.12
C LEU A 12 -21.26 -1.44 -10.99
N GLN A 13 -22.22 -0.50 -11.00
CA GLN A 13 -22.36 0.49 -9.93
C GLN A 13 -22.67 -0.19 -8.58
N VAL A 14 -23.65 -1.10 -8.56
CA VAL A 14 -24.02 -1.87 -7.37
C VAL A 14 -22.86 -2.75 -6.90
N LEU A 15 -22.20 -3.45 -7.83
CA LEU A 15 -21.07 -4.32 -7.50
C LEU A 15 -19.95 -3.57 -6.78
N SER A 16 -19.57 -2.40 -7.25
CA SER A 16 -18.53 -1.63 -6.57
C SER A 16 -18.99 -0.98 -5.28
N CYS A 17 -20.26 -0.57 -5.20
CA CYS A 17 -20.81 -0.09 -3.93
C CYS A 17 -20.70 -1.20 -2.87
N LEU A 18 -21.05 -2.44 -3.25
CA LEU A 18 -20.85 -3.62 -2.40
C LEU A 18 -19.37 -3.83 -2.07
N ILE A 19 -18.45 -3.71 -3.04
CA ILE A 19 -17.00 -3.84 -2.79
C ILE A 19 -16.50 -2.79 -1.78
N HIS A 20 -16.94 -1.53 -1.87
CA HIS A 20 -16.53 -0.49 -0.93
C HIS A 20 -17.10 -0.75 0.48
N ILE A 21 -18.39 -1.08 0.58
CA ILE A 21 -19.04 -1.36 1.86
C ILE A 21 -18.43 -2.59 2.53
N LEU A 22 -18.24 -3.67 1.78
CA LEU A 22 -17.58 -4.88 2.29
C LEU A 22 -16.12 -4.61 2.66
N GLY A 23 -15.39 -3.86 1.83
CA GLY A 23 -14.00 -3.46 2.09
C GLY A 23 -13.86 -2.67 3.39
N ILE A 24 -14.68 -1.64 3.58
CA ILE A 24 -14.72 -0.84 4.83
C ILE A 24 -15.10 -1.72 6.02
N SER A 25 -16.07 -2.61 5.87
CA SER A 25 -16.54 -3.49 6.97
C SER A 25 -15.45 -4.47 7.40
N VAL A 26 -14.78 -5.12 6.44
CA VAL A 26 -13.68 -6.04 6.70
C VAL A 26 -12.49 -5.32 7.30
N LEU A 27 -12.10 -4.16 6.75
CA LEU A 27 -11.00 -3.34 7.28
C LEU A 27 -11.29 -2.87 8.71
N SER A 28 -12.51 -2.39 8.97
CA SER A 28 -12.95 -2.00 10.32
C SER A 28 -12.92 -3.18 11.29
N HIS A 29 -13.35 -4.37 10.85
CA HIS A 29 -13.32 -5.58 11.68
C HIS A 29 -11.89 -6.03 11.97
N CYS A 30 -11.01 -6.05 10.96
CA CYS A 30 -9.60 -6.39 11.11
C CYS A 30 -8.89 -5.39 12.03
N LEU A 31 -9.14 -4.09 11.86
CA LEU A 31 -8.60 -3.04 12.70
C LEU A 31 -9.11 -3.22 14.14
N SER A 32 -10.43 -3.35 14.34
CA SER A 32 -11.02 -3.57 15.66
C SER A 32 -10.45 -4.80 16.37
N ARG A 33 -10.29 -5.93 15.67
CA ARG A 33 -9.67 -7.14 16.24
C ARG A 33 -8.19 -6.94 16.59
N ARG A 34 -7.44 -6.21 15.77
CA ARG A 34 -6.03 -5.89 16.03
C ARG A 34 -5.89 -4.98 17.24
N LEU A 35 -6.77 -3.98 17.35
CA LEU A 35 -6.81 -3.06 18.46
C LEU A 35 -7.27 -3.75 19.76
N ALA A 36 -8.30 -4.60 19.70
CA ALA A 36 -8.81 -5.33 20.86
C ALA A 36 -7.84 -6.42 21.38
N ALA A 37 -6.94 -6.92 20.53
CA ALA A 37 -5.88 -7.82 20.96
C ALA A 37 -4.77 -7.09 21.75
N GLU A 38 -4.73 -5.76 21.69
CA GLU A 38 -3.88 -4.94 22.53
C GLU A 38 -4.73 -4.45 23.71
N GLU A 39 -4.28 -4.65 24.94
CA GLU A 39 -4.97 -4.11 26.11
C GLU A 39 -4.81 -2.58 26.11
N TRP A 40 -5.79 -1.89 25.53
CA TRP A 40 -5.85 -0.43 25.34
C TRP A 40 -5.97 0.38 26.65
N THR A 41 -5.76 -0.22 27.81
CA THR A 41 -5.98 0.41 29.12
C THR A 41 -4.86 1.36 29.54
N SER A 42 -3.79 1.54 28.77
CA SER A 42 -2.73 2.48 29.13
C SER A 42 -2.07 3.15 27.91
N TRP A 43 -2.15 4.48 27.82
CA TRP A 43 -1.40 5.31 26.84
C TRP A 43 0.12 5.08 26.88
N THR A 44 0.62 4.53 27.99
CA THR A 44 2.00 4.08 28.17
C THR A 44 2.32 2.81 27.38
N ALA A 45 1.38 1.86 27.24
CA ALA A 45 1.56 0.64 26.45
C ALA A 45 1.66 0.94 24.95
N LEU A 46 0.96 1.96 24.46
CA LEU A 46 1.05 2.43 23.08
C LEU A 46 2.44 2.98 22.75
N ARG A 47 3.11 3.61 23.73
CA ARG A 47 4.47 4.15 23.59
C ARG A 47 5.55 3.06 23.68
N GLU A 48 5.24 1.94 24.33
CA GLU A 48 6.09 0.76 24.41
C GLU A 48 5.93 -0.20 23.21
N MET A 49 4.96 0.04 22.32
CA MET A 49 4.79 -0.78 21.13
C MET A 49 5.98 -0.68 20.18
N SER A 50 6.43 -1.83 19.68
CA SER A 50 7.46 -1.89 18.63
C SER A 50 7.03 -1.09 17.40
N TRP A 51 7.92 -0.28 16.85
CA TRP A 51 7.71 0.55 15.65
C TRP A 51 7.06 -0.23 14.49
N ALA A 52 7.45 -1.50 14.29
CA ALA A 52 6.86 -2.38 13.29
C ALA A 52 5.34 -2.62 13.46
N ARG A 53 4.83 -2.72 14.70
CA ARG A 53 3.39 -2.89 14.94
C ARG A 53 2.61 -1.62 14.63
N MET A 54 3.17 -0.46 14.98
CA MET A 54 2.61 0.85 14.62
C MET A 54 2.50 1.02 13.11
N CYS A 55 3.54 0.65 12.33
CA CYS A 55 3.47 0.71 10.87
C CYS A 55 2.32 -0.14 10.30
N VAL A 56 2.12 -1.35 10.83
CA VAL A 56 1.02 -2.23 10.37
C VAL A 56 -0.35 -1.62 10.67
N LEU A 57 -0.55 -1.08 11.87
CA LEU A 57 -1.80 -0.38 12.22
C LEU A 57 -2.04 0.83 11.32
N LEU A 58 -1.00 1.63 11.06
CA LEU A 58 -1.08 2.77 10.16
C LEU A 58 -1.45 2.36 8.73
N VAL A 59 -0.92 1.24 8.21
CA VAL A 59 -1.31 0.72 6.88
C VAL A 59 -2.80 0.34 6.84
N PHE A 60 -3.32 -0.27 7.90
CA PHE A 60 -4.76 -0.59 7.99
C PHE A 60 -5.64 0.66 8.04
N ILE A 61 -5.23 1.68 8.80
CA ILE A 61 -5.93 2.96 8.89
C ILE A 61 -5.86 3.71 7.55
N ASP A 62 -4.70 3.75 6.91
CA ASP A 62 -4.48 4.35 5.58
C ASP A 62 -5.36 3.69 4.52
N SER A 63 -5.40 2.35 4.50
CA SER A 63 -6.28 1.59 3.60
C SER A 63 -7.76 1.88 3.85
N TRP A 64 -8.17 1.97 5.13
CA TRP A 64 -9.54 2.29 5.49
C TRP A 64 -9.94 3.70 5.05
N LEU A 65 -9.08 4.69 5.29
CA LEU A 65 -9.27 6.08 4.86
C LEU A 65 -9.32 6.18 3.34
N PHE A 66 -8.50 5.41 2.62
CA PHE A 66 -8.53 5.37 1.17
C PHE A 66 -9.88 4.86 0.63
N VAL A 67 -10.37 3.70 1.12
CA VAL A 67 -11.66 3.13 0.66
C VAL A 67 -12.83 4.05 1.05
N PHE A 68 -12.79 4.63 2.25
CA PHE A 68 -13.81 5.58 2.70
C PHE A 68 -13.85 6.85 1.84
N THR A 69 -12.69 7.49 1.62
CA THR A 69 -12.59 8.74 0.86
C THR A 69 -12.91 8.52 -0.62
N SER A 70 -12.42 7.43 -1.21
CA SER A 70 -12.74 7.06 -2.60
C SER A 70 -14.23 6.75 -2.78
N GLY A 71 -14.86 6.06 -1.81
CA GLY A 71 -16.30 5.83 -1.80
C GLY A 71 -17.12 7.12 -1.77
N ILE A 72 -16.72 8.11 -0.96
CA ILE A 72 -17.35 9.44 -0.93
C ILE A 72 -17.19 10.16 -2.27
N LEU A 73 -16.00 10.13 -2.84
CA LEU A 73 -15.72 10.82 -4.11
C LEU A 73 -16.52 10.22 -5.26
N VAL A 74 -16.65 8.90 -5.27
CA VAL A 74 -17.37 8.12 -6.27
C VAL A 74 -18.89 8.23 -6.14
N PHE A 75 -19.44 7.91 -4.96
CA PHE A 75 -20.89 7.74 -4.76
C PHE A 75 -21.55 8.99 -4.17
N GLY A 76 -20.79 9.83 -3.47
CA GLY A 76 -21.28 11.06 -2.87
C GLY A 76 -21.20 12.23 -3.83
N ILE A 77 -19.97 12.62 -4.22
CA ILE A 77 -19.73 13.83 -5.02
C ILE A 77 -19.89 13.55 -6.53
N GLY A 78 -19.48 12.37 -6.98
CA GLY A 78 -19.41 12.01 -8.39
C GLY A 78 -18.14 12.55 -9.06
N LEU A 79 -17.33 11.66 -9.62
CA LEU A 79 -16.07 12.00 -10.31
C LEU A 79 -16.26 12.87 -11.56
N ASP A 80 -17.46 12.81 -12.14
CA ASP A 80 -17.80 13.49 -13.41
C ASP A 80 -18.37 14.89 -13.17
N SER A 81 -18.45 15.35 -11.91
CA SER A 81 -19.07 16.62 -11.55
C SER A 81 -18.24 17.83 -11.98
N THR A 82 -16.93 17.82 -11.73
CA THR A 82 -16.02 18.91 -12.13
C THR A 82 -14.60 18.37 -12.36
N GLU A 83 -13.80 19.11 -13.13
CA GLU A 83 -12.39 18.77 -13.38
C GLU A 83 -11.58 18.73 -12.08
N ILE A 84 -11.93 19.60 -11.12
CA ILE A 84 -11.29 19.64 -9.81
C ILE A 84 -11.55 18.34 -9.04
N VAL A 85 -12.78 17.82 -9.05
CA VAL A 85 -13.11 16.55 -8.38
C VAL A 85 -12.38 15.38 -9.04
N CYS A 86 -12.29 15.38 -10.38
CA CYS A 86 -11.51 14.39 -11.13
C CYS A 86 -10.00 14.45 -10.77
N ALA A 87 -9.44 15.65 -10.66
CA ALA A 87 -8.07 15.88 -10.21
C ALA A 87 -7.85 15.38 -8.77
N MET A 88 -8.77 15.69 -7.85
CA MET A 88 -8.70 15.21 -6.47
C MET A 88 -8.69 13.68 -6.39
N GLY A 89 -9.42 13.00 -7.27
CA GLY A 89 -9.42 11.53 -7.33
C GLY A 89 -8.04 10.94 -7.59
N ILE A 90 -7.31 11.46 -8.58
CA ILE A 90 -5.95 10.97 -8.85
C ILE A 90 -4.97 11.37 -7.73
N TYR A 91 -5.11 12.55 -7.13
CA TYR A 91 -4.26 12.96 -6.00
C TYR A 91 -4.44 12.07 -4.78
N ILE A 92 -5.69 11.81 -4.38
CA ILE A 92 -6.01 10.92 -3.26
C ILE A 92 -5.43 9.53 -3.55
N CYS A 93 -5.63 9.00 -4.75
CA CYS A 93 -5.09 7.70 -5.14
C CYS A 93 -3.55 7.65 -5.02
N VAL A 94 -2.84 8.63 -5.58
CA VAL A 94 -1.37 8.69 -5.52
C VAL A 94 -0.87 8.86 -4.08
N MET A 95 -1.50 9.72 -3.28
CA MET A 95 -1.08 9.99 -1.90
C MET A 95 -1.26 8.78 -0.98
N PHE A 96 -2.43 8.13 -1.01
CA PHE A 96 -2.67 6.93 -0.22
C PHE A 96 -1.79 5.76 -0.69
N TYR A 97 -1.62 5.59 -2.00
CA TYR A 97 -0.70 4.58 -2.53
C TYR A 97 0.75 4.80 -2.05
N ALA A 98 1.24 6.03 -2.16
CA ALA A 98 2.59 6.40 -1.72
C ALA A 98 2.76 6.22 -0.21
N THR A 99 1.76 6.61 0.58
CA THR A 99 1.78 6.50 2.04
C THR A 99 1.79 5.03 2.47
N SER A 100 0.90 4.20 1.91
CA SER A 100 0.89 2.74 2.13
C SER A 100 2.26 2.11 1.83
N LYS A 101 2.88 2.41 0.69
CA LYS A 101 4.20 1.88 0.33
C LYS A 101 5.31 2.36 1.27
N LEU A 102 5.31 3.64 1.62
CA LEU A 102 6.27 4.22 2.56
C LEU A 102 6.21 3.51 3.93
N LEU A 103 5.01 3.28 4.46
CA LEU A 103 4.79 2.58 5.72
C LEU A 103 5.25 1.12 5.66
N ILE A 104 5.02 0.44 4.53
CA ILE A 104 5.50 -0.94 4.32
C ILE A 104 7.02 -0.99 4.24
N TYR A 105 7.67 -0.06 3.55
CA TYR A 105 9.14 0.01 3.51
C TYR A 105 9.74 0.32 4.87
N ALA A 106 9.13 1.22 5.63
CA ALA A 106 9.53 1.48 7.02
C ALA A 106 9.38 0.22 7.90
N PHE A 107 8.29 -0.54 7.73
CA PHE A 107 8.07 -1.81 8.42
C PHE A 107 9.16 -2.85 8.08
N LEU A 108 9.44 -3.05 6.78
CA LEU A 108 10.46 -4.00 6.32
C LEU A 108 11.85 -3.57 6.80
N ALA A 109 12.18 -2.28 6.69
CA ALA A 109 13.44 -1.73 7.17
C ALA A 109 13.66 -1.98 8.67
N GLU A 110 12.63 -1.78 9.50
CA GLU A 110 12.69 -2.08 10.94
C GLU A 110 12.92 -3.58 11.19
N LYS A 111 12.24 -4.46 10.45
CA LYS A 111 12.46 -5.91 10.56
C LYS A 111 13.88 -6.32 10.21
N VAL A 112 14.47 -5.71 9.17
CA VAL A 112 15.86 -5.99 8.81
C VAL A 112 16.82 -5.45 9.88
N PHE A 113 16.57 -4.24 10.41
CA PHE A 113 17.38 -3.66 11.48
C PHE A 113 17.41 -4.55 12.72
N LEU A 114 16.25 -5.09 13.14
CA LEU A 114 16.15 -5.99 14.29
C LEU A 114 16.96 -7.29 14.10
N VAL A 115 17.06 -7.82 12.88
CA VAL A 115 17.84 -9.03 12.60
C VAL A 115 19.35 -8.75 12.58
N TRP A 116 19.77 -7.58 12.09
CA TRP A 116 21.19 -7.23 12.00
C TRP A 116 21.78 -6.68 13.31
N SER A 117 20.96 -6.23 14.25
CA SER A 117 21.40 -5.67 15.52
C SER A 117 20.76 -6.38 16.73
N PRO A 118 21.28 -7.54 17.15
CA PRO A 118 20.82 -8.23 18.36
C PRO A 118 21.24 -7.54 19.68
N SER A 119 22.12 -6.53 19.63
CA SER A 119 22.61 -5.83 20.83
C SER A 119 21.87 -4.51 21.07
N ILE A 120 21.12 -4.47 22.16
CA ILE A 120 20.24 -3.39 22.66
C ILE A 120 20.94 -2.04 22.93
N SER A 121 22.28 -1.97 22.84
CA SER A 121 23.07 -0.82 23.34
C SER A 121 23.88 -0.05 22.27
N SER A 122 23.52 -0.15 20.99
CA SER A 122 24.18 0.64 19.92
C SER A 122 23.23 1.71 19.39
N ARG A 123 23.64 2.99 19.41
CA ARG A 123 22.85 4.13 18.88
C ARG A 123 22.31 3.79 17.48
N ARG A 124 20.98 3.83 17.32
CA ARG A 124 20.26 3.55 16.06
C ARG A 124 20.88 4.22 14.83
N LEU A 125 21.37 5.45 14.99
CA LEU A 125 21.97 6.27 13.94
C LEU A 125 23.42 5.91 13.55
N LYS A 126 24.09 4.99 14.25
CA LYS A 126 25.49 4.60 13.97
C LYS A 126 25.60 3.28 13.17
N SER A 127 24.51 2.52 13.03
CA SER A 127 24.51 1.29 12.23
C SER A 127 24.41 1.62 10.74
N SER A 128 25.39 1.21 9.95
CA SER A 128 25.39 1.39 8.49
C SER A 128 24.17 0.78 7.80
N VAL A 129 23.59 -0.26 8.40
CA VAL A 129 22.36 -0.91 7.90
C VAL A 129 21.15 0.00 8.05
N TYR A 130 21.03 0.70 9.19
CA TYR A 130 19.93 1.66 9.41
C TYR A 130 20.06 2.86 8.49
N LEU A 131 21.28 3.39 8.30
CA LEU A 131 21.53 4.49 7.37
C LEU A 131 21.23 4.09 5.92
N GLY A 132 21.56 2.86 5.51
CA GLY A 132 21.20 2.31 4.20
C GLY A 132 19.69 2.21 4.00
N CYS A 133 18.96 1.67 4.99
CA CYS A 133 17.49 1.65 4.98
C CYS A 133 16.87 3.04 4.86
N MET A 134 17.35 3.99 5.67
CA MET A 134 16.89 5.38 5.62
C MET A 134 17.21 6.05 4.28
N GLY A 135 18.38 5.75 3.70
CA GLY A 135 18.76 6.21 2.36
C GLY A 135 17.82 5.68 1.29
N MET A 136 17.44 4.38 1.33
CA MET A 136 16.44 3.83 0.42
C MET A 136 15.09 4.55 0.59
N ILE A 137 14.59 4.67 1.83
CA ILE A 137 13.33 5.39 2.07
C ILE A 137 13.39 6.85 1.56
N ALA A 138 14.54 7.52 1.67
CA ALA A 138 14.72 8.86 1.11
C ALA A 138 14.66 8.88 -0.43
N VAL A 139 15.25 7.89 -1.11
CA VAL A 139 15.15 7.73 -2.58
C VAL A 139 13.70 7.50 -3.01
N TYR A 140 12.88 6.81 -2.21
CA TYR A 140 11.45 6.67 -2.50
C TYR A 140 10.73 8.03 -2.57
N GLY A 141 11.16 9.04 -1.80
CA GLY A 141 10.65 10.40 -1.91
C GLY A 141 10.81 11.01 -3.31
N ILE A 142 11.89 10.65 -4.03
CA ILE A 142 12.10 11.05 -5.42
C ILE A 142 11.07 10.37 -6.33
N VAL A 143 10.80 9.08 -6.11
CA VAL A 143 9.78 8.33 -6.85
C VAL A 143 8.39 8.94 -6.65
N ILE A 144 8.02 9.30 -5.42
CA ILE A 144 6.76 9.99 -5.12
C ILE A 144 6.67 11.30 -5.91
N THR A 145 7.74 12.07 -5.97
CA THR A 145 7.77 13.33 -6.74
C THR A 145 7.54 13.07 -8.23
N ILE A 146 8.17 12.04 -8.80
CA ILE A 146 7.99 11.62 -10.19
C ILE A 146 6.54 11.14 -10.45
N MET A 147 5.91 10.45 -9.51
CA MET A 147 4.49 10.05 -9.61
C MET A 147 3.56 11.25 -9.61
N VAL A 148 3.81 12.21 -8.71
CA VAL A 148 3.04 13.43 -8.61
C VAL A 148 3.16 14.21 -9.93
N ILE A 149 4.35 14.36 -10.51
CA ILE A 149 4.53 15.07 -11.80
C ILE A 149 3.91 14.31 -12.98
N GLY A 150 3.98 12.98 -12.99
CA GLY A 150 3.49 12.15 -14.09
C GLY A 150 2.02 11.73 -14.02
N ARG A 151 1.23 12.34 -13.14
CA ARG A 151 -0.23 12.17 -13.09
C ARG A 151 -0.91 12.70 -14.36
N ILE A 152 -1.93 12.01 -14.84
CA ILE A 152 -2.82 12.45 -15.91
C ILE A 152 -4.25 12.40 -15.38
N HIS A 153 -4.99 13.49 -15.58
CA HIS A 153 -6.43 13.55 -15.37
C HIS A 153 -7.03 14.45 -16.43
N TYR A 154 -8.16 14.04 -17.01
CA TYR A 154 -8.97 14.90 -17.88
C TYR A 154 -10.38 14.36 -17.94
N LEU A 155 -11.34 15.26 -18.13
CA LEU A 155 -12.72 14.88 -18.43
C LEU A 155 -12.87 14.68 -19.92
N ARG A 156 -13.44 13.54 -20.30
CA ARG A 156 -13.78 13.28 -21.69
C ARG A 156 -15.02 14.09 -22.06
N GLU A 157 -14.86 15.03 -22.99
CA GLU A 157 -15.95 15.93 -23.44
C GLU A 157 -17.16 15.20 -24.05
N SER A 158 -16.97 14.01 -24.64
CA SER A 158 -18.06 13.25 -25.28
C SER A 158 -19.06 12.64 -24.30
N ASP A 159 -18.57 12.13 -23.16
CA ASP A 159 -19.37 11.29 -22.24
C ASP A 159 -19.36 11.82 -20.80
N GLY A 160 -18.65 12.93 -20.54
CA GLY A 160 -18.48 13.50 -19.20
C GLY A 160 -17.66 12.65 -18.23
N VAL A 161 -17.06 11.55 -18.70
CA VAL A 161 -16.35 10.59 -17.83
C VAL A 161 -14.96 11.10 -17.46
N CYS A 162 -14.65 11.11 -16.17
CA CYS A 162 -13.32 11.38 -15.63
C CYS A 162 -12.35 10.23 -15.94
N ILE A 163 -11.29 10.53 -16.69
CA ILE A 163 -10.19 9.58 -16.97
C ILE A 163 -8.99 9.97 -16.12
N ILE A 164 -8.55 9.04 -15.27
CA ILE A 164 -7.38 9.18 -14.40
C ILE A 164 -6.33 8.14 -14.76
N GLY A 165 -5.05 8.52 -14.68
CA GLY A 165 -3.95 7.61 -14.99
C GLY A 165 -2.58 8.17 -14.60
N LEU A 166 -1.55 7.35 -14.76
CA LEU A 166 -0.15 7.75 -14.65
C LEU A 166 0.54 7.57 -16.00
N LYS A 167 1.47 8.47 -16.30
CA LYS A 167 2.36 8.32 -17.46
C LYS A 167 3.20 7.04 -17.33
N PRO A 168 3.51 6.37 -18.45
CA PRO A 168 4.26 5.11 -18.44
C PRO A 168 5.63 5.27 -17.80
N TYR A 169 6.29 6.43 -17.93
CA TYR A 169 7.58 6.66 -17.28
C TYR A 169 7.47 6.63 -15.74
N SER A 170 6.44 7.26 -15.15
CA SER A 170 6.25 7.26 -13.69
C SER A 170 5.89 5.88 -13.17
N SER A 171 5.04 5.16 -13.91
CA SER A 171 4.70 3.76 -13.59
C SER A 171 5.93 2.85 -13.66
N LEU A 172 6.76 3.00 -14.70
CA LEU A 172 8.00 2.23 -14.86
C LEU A 172 9.02 2.56 -13.75
N THR A 173 9.19 3.84 -13.40
CA THR A 173 10.09 4.25 -12.31
C THR A 173 9.64 3.67 -10.97
N LEU A 174 8.34 3.76 -10.67
CA LEU A 174 7.75 3.15 -9.48
C LEU A 174 8.00 1.64 -9.44
N LEU A 175 7.67 0.93 -10.52
CA LEU A 175 7.82 -0.52 -10.59
C LEU A 175 9.29 -0.96 -10.48
N SER A 176 10.18 -0.25 -11.15
CA SER A 176 11.63 -0.53 -11.08
C SER A 176 12.13 -0.38 -9.65
N TYR A 177 11.69 0.68 -8.96
CA TYR A 177 12.05 0.93 -7.57
C TYR A 177 11.47 -0.13 -6.63
N ASP A 178 10.19 -0.49 -6.81
CA ASP A 178 9.51 -1.54 -6.06
C ASP A 178 10.25 -2.87 -6.14
N LEU A 179 10.65 -3.29 -7.34
CA LEU A 179 11.41 -4.53 -7.53
C LEU A 179 12.79 -4.43 -6.86
N PHE A 180 13.49 -3.32 -7.06
CA PHE A 180 14.81 -3.09 -6.48
C PHE A 180 14.79 -3.20 -4.96
N ILE A 181 13.91 -2.44 -4.30
CA ILE A 181 13.88 -2.40 -2.83
C ILE A 181 13.42 -3.74 -2.23
N ASN A 182 12.46 -4.43 -2.86
CA ASN A 182 12.03 -5.75 -2.42
C ASN A 182 13.16 -6.78 -2.49
N ILE A 183 13.93 -6.79 -3.59
CA ILE A 183 15.08 -7.69 -3.74
C ILE A 183 16.14 -7.35 -2.68
N VAL A 184 16.52 -6.08 -2.55
CA VAL A 184 17.56 -5.64 -1.61
C VAL A 184 17.18 -5.95 -0.16
N LEU A 185 15.97 -5.62 0.27
CA LEU A 185 15.50 -5.89 1.64
C LEU A 185 15.38 -7.39 1.90
N THR A 186 14.93 -8.18 0.93
CA THR A 186 14.83 -9.63 1.06
C THR A 186 16.21 -10.27 1.20
N LEU A 187 17.17 -9.87 0.37
CA LEU A 187 18.56 -10.33 0.48
C LEU A 187 19.19 -9.91 1.81
N MET A 188 18.99 -8.66 2.21
CA MET A 188 19.54 -8.14 3.46
C MET A 188 18.93 -8.85 4.67
N PHE A 189 17.68 -9.28 4.63
CA PHE A 189 17.07 -10.09 5.68
C PHE A 189 17.61 -11.53 5.69
N LEU A 190 17.73 -12.17 4.53
CA LEU A 190 18.13 -13.57 4.41
C LEU A 190 19.62 -13.78 4.71
N TRP A 191 20.47 -12.83 4.34
CA TRP A 191 21.93 -12.91 4.51
C TRP A 191 22.39 -13.22 5.94
N PRO A 192 22.01 -12.44 6.97
CA PRO A 192 22.39 -12.74 8.35
C PRO A 192 21.76 -14.05 8.84
N ILE A 193 20.57 -14.41 8.37
CA ILE A 193 19.85 -15.62 8.77
C ILE A 193 20.49 -16.90 8.20
N ILE A 194 21.08 -16.82 7.00
CA ILE A 194 21.83 -17.92 6.40
C ILE A 194 23.22 -18.03 7.04
N ARG A 195 23.85 -16.88 7.32
CA ARG A 195 25.20 -16.82 7.89
C ARG A 195 25.25 -17.14 9.39
N SER A 196 24.25 -16.73 10.16
CA SER A 196 24.13 -17.08 11.58
C SER A 196 23.45 -18.43 11.71
N ASN A 197 24.13 -19.36 12.38
CA ASN A 197 23.60 -20.67 12.73
C ASN A 197 22.58 -20.49 13.86
N LEU A 198 21.45 -19.84 13.57
CA LEU A 198 20.40 -19.55 14.54
C LEU A 198 19.90 -20.87 15.12
N THR A 199 20.07 -21.03 16.43
CA THR A 199 19.81 -22.26 17.19
C THR A 199 18.35 -22.74 17.12
N ASN A 200 17.41 -21.87 16.70
CA ASN A 200 15.99 -22.22 16.60
C ASN A 200 15.47 -22.15 15.15
N PRO A 201 15.43 -23.30 14.43
CA PRO A 201 15.01 -23.36 13.02
C PRO A 201 13.54 -22.98 12.80
N ARG A 202 12.68 -23.09 13.82
CA ARG A 202 11.25 -22.75 13.71
C ARG A 202 11.04 -21.24 13.57
N LEU A 203 11.72 -20.44 14.39
CA LEU A 203 11.60 -18.98 14.36
C LEU A 203 12.14 -18.40 13.03
N LYS A 204 13.22 -19.00 12.53
CA LYS A 204 13.81 -18.70 11.22
C LYS A 204 12.82 -18.96 10.08
N SER A 205 12.19 -20.14 10.06
CA SER A 205 11.23 -20.51 9.00
C SER A 205 10.01 -19.59 8.97
N VAL A 206 9.44 -19.26 10.13
CA VAL A 206 8.28 -18.36 10.23
C VAL A 206 8.63 -16.97 9.73
N ALA A 207 9.75 -16.39 10.18
CA ALA A 207 10.13 -15.03 9.79
C ALA A 207 10.46 -14.90 8.29
N VAL A 208 11.13 -15.91 7.71
CA VAL A 208 11.40 -15.98 6.27
C VAL A 208 10.11 -16.14 5.47
N ARG A 209 9.21 -17.03 5.90
CA ARG A 209 7.94 -17.26 5.21
C ARG A 209 7.08 -15.99 5.22
N THR A 210 7.01 -15.26 6.33
CA THR A 210 6.29 -13.99 6.41
C THR A 210 6.91 -12.93 5.51
N LEU A 211 8.25 -12.82 5.44
CA LEU A 211 8.88 -11.84 4.56
C LEU A 211 8.68 -12.16 3.08
N VAL A 212 8.87 -13.42 2.69
CA VAL A 212 8.63 -13.89 1.31
C VAL A 212 7.16 -13.71 0.94
N ALA A 213 6.24 -13.96 1.87
CA ALA A 213 4.82 -13.70 1.70
C ALA A 213 4.54 -12.20 1.47
N SER A 214 5.08 -11.32 2.33
CA SER A 214 4.93 -9.87 2.17
C SER A 214 5.54 -9.37 0.86
N GLY A 215 6.74 -9.84 0.50
CA GLY A 215 7.39 -9.52 -0.77
C GLY A 215 6.58 -10.02 -1.97
N ALA A 216 6.11 -11.26 -1.95
CA ALA A 216 5.30 -11.83 -3.02
C ALA A 216 3.95 -11.14 -3.16
N ALA A 217 3.31 -10.73 -2.05
CA ALA A 217 2.08 -9.93 -2.08
C ALA A 217 2.33 -8.57 -2.74
N LEU A 218 3.43 -7.89 -2.37
CA LEU A 218 3.82 -6.62 -2.99
C LEU A 218 4.06 -6.78 -4.49
N THR A 219 4.81 -7.81 -4.90
CA THR A 219 5.08 -8.09 -6.31
C THR A 219 3.79 -8.43 -7.07
N THR A 220 2.85 -9.15 -6.46
CA THR A 220 1.56 -9.49 -7.08
C THR A 220 0.71 -8.23 -7.31
N SER A 221 0.64 -7.35 -6.31
CA SER A 221 -0.02 -6.05 -6.43
C SER A 221 0.62 -5.18 -7.54
N THR A 222 1.94 -5.19 -7.63
CA THR A 222 2.71 -4.45 -8.65
C THR A 222 2.55 -5.05 -10.06
N ILE A 223 2.46 -6.38 -10.20
CA ILE A 223 2.18 -7.05 -11.48
C ILE A 223 0.75 -6.73 -11.94
N ASN A 224 -0.22 -6.68 -11.03
CA ASN A 224 -1.58 -6.26 -11.38
C ASN A 224 -1.59 -4.83 -11.92
N MET A 225 -0.86 -3.90 -11.28
CA MET A 225 -0.66 -2.54 -11.81
C MET A 225 0.07 -2.52 -13.15
N LEU A 226 1.07 -3.38 -13.36
CA LEU A 226 1.83 -3.49 -14.62
C LEU A 226 0.97 -4.00 -15.78
N VAL A 227 0.17 -5.05 -15.55
CA VAL A 227 -0.75 -5.59 -16.57
C VAL A 227 -1.77 -4.51 -16.95
N LEU A 228 -2.30 -3.78 -15.97
CA LEU A 228 -3.19 -2.65 -16.20
C LEU A 228 -2.50 -1.49 -16.95
N ALA A 229 -1.22 -1.22 -16.68
CA ALA A 229 -0.46 -0.19 -17.38
C ALA A 229 -0.11 -0.58 -18.83
N MET A 230 0.09 -1.87 -19.13
CA MET A 230 0.40 -2.36 -20.48
C MET A 230 -0.82 -2.42 -21.41
N LEU A 231 -2.04 -2.46 -20.88
CA LEU A 231 -3.29 -2.47 -21.66
C LEU A 231 -3.75 -1.08 -22.19
N HIS A 232 -2.82 -0.17 -22.49
CA HIS A 232 -3.07 1.12 -23.16
C HIS A 232 -3.91 2.17 -22.40
N GLY A 233 -3.83 2.22 -21.07
CA GLY A 233 -3.99 3.47 -20.30
C GLY A 233 -5.35 4.16 -20.35
N HIS A 234 -6.43 3.44 -20.70
CA HIS A 234 -7.76 4.03 -20.89
C HIS A 234 -8.86 3.37 -20.04
N GLU A 235 -8.60 2.90 -18.81
CA GLU A 235 -9.68 2.31 -18.00
C GLU A 235 -9.75 2.72 -16.53
N ARG A 236 -11.01 2.77 -16.07
CA ARG A 236 -11.60 3.57 -14.99
C ARG A 236 -11.03 3.21 -13.61
N GLY A 237 -11.02 4.18 -12.67
CA GLY A 237 -10.49 4.05 -11.29
C GLY A 237 -11.01 2.86 -10.45
N TRP A 238 -11.99 2.12 -10.96
CA TRP A 238 -12.63 0.93 -10.41
C TRP A 238 -11.73 -0.32 -10.46
N LEU A 239 -10.77 -0.37 -11.39
CA LEU A 239 -9.79 -1.46 -11.47
C LEU A 239 -8.71 -1.33 -10.38
N CYS A 240 -8.31 -0.11 -10.01
CA CYS A 240 -7.49 0.13 -8.82
C CYS A 240 -8.22 -0.28 -7.53
N LEU A 241 -9.54 -0.05 -7.46
CA LEU A 241 -10.39 -0.41 -6.32
C LEU A 241 -10.61 -1.93 -6.20
N GLY A 242 -10.73 -2.66 -7.31
CA GLY A 242 -10.88 -4.12 -7.32
C GLY A 242 -9.60 -4.88 -6.95
N SER A 243 -8.43 -4.36 -7.34
CA SER A 243 -7.14 -4.97 -7.00
C SER A 243 -6.84 -4.86 -5.49
N CYS A 244 -7.18 -3.72 -4.89
CA CYS A 244 -7.04 -3.51 -3.45
C CYS A 244 -7.92 -4.48 -2.63
N GLY A 245 -9.12 -4.84 -3.10
CA GLY A 245 -9.99 -5.82 -2.44
C GLY A 245 -9.50 -7.27 -2.54
N SER A 246 -8.79 -7.62 -3.60
CA SER A 246 -8.33 -9.00 -3.89
C SER A 246 -7.09 -9.39 -3.08
N ASP A 247 -6.22 -8.43 -2.76
CA ASP A 247 -5.01 -8.65 -1.96
C ASP A 247 -5.31 -8.95 -0.47
N PHE A 248 -6.50 -8.60 0.05
CA PHE A 248 -6.87 -8.89 1.44
C PHE A 248 -7.14 -10.39 1.70
N HIS A 249 -7.70 -11.11 0.73
CA HIS A 249 -8.06 -12.52 0.94
C HIS A 249 -6.82 -13.41 1.10
N ARG A 250 -5.72 -13.05 0.42
CA ARG A 250 -4.45 -13.79 0.44
C ARG A 250 -3.56 -13.40 1.63
N SER A 251 -3.67 -12.16 2.12
CA SER A 251 -2.96 -11.69 3.32
C SER A 251 -3.57 -12.24 4.63
N SER A 252 -4.89 -12.48 4.64
CA SER A 252 -5.62 -13.06 5.79
C SER A 252 -5.30 -14.54 6.05
N SER A 253 -4.80 -15.26 5.04
CA SER A 253 -4.46 -16.69 5.13
C SER A 253 -2.98 -16.95 5.44
N MET A 254 -2.18 -15.90 5.64
CA MET A 254 -0.73 -16.00 5.90
C MET A 254 -0.29 -15.48 7.28
N LEU A 255 -1.24 -15.05 8.11
CA LEU A 255 -1.06 -14.64 9.51
C LEU A 255 -1.62 -15.68 10.48
#